data_AF-A0A1F5JH81-F1
#
_entry.id   AF-A0A1F5JH81-F1
#
_cell.length_a   1.000
_cell.length_b   1.000
_cell.length_c   1.000
_cell.angle_alpha   90.00
_cell.angle_beta   90.00
_cell.angle_gamma   90.00
#
_symmetry.space_group_name_H-M   'P 1'
#
loop_
_entity.id
_entity.type
_entity.pdbx_description
1 polymer ?
#
loop_
_entity_poly.entity_id
_entity_poly.type
_entity_poly.pdbx_seq_one_letter_code
_entity_poly.pdbx_strand_id
1 'polypeptide(L)'
;MNNLGVLAAAAAALCWGSYMVPFKKSGSLNLTQFQAVMAVGIGLSGLLLSLILGYPLSLNAYGLFSGVLWATANTIALVAISSLGLSRAVPIIASFVVILSFLWGALIFNELPSGLLMGFLGIGLIISGVVLISAIGITGGQNIKMGLLATISAGLIWGSQWVPLKMSNVNALDLFFPVCLGIFFSGLIIFVVKRAEFKREAITESLLSGLIWNAGNLLSLVSLSLIGLSKMGPISQMAVLVAVLWGLFYFKEVTNIKARLQVLIGAIILLGGVAVLGFA
;
A
#
# COMPACT_ATOMS: atom_id res chain seq x y z
N MET A 1 -23.42 0.80 13.55
CA MET A 1 -22.53 0.08 12.60
C MET A 1 -21.75 1.02 11.69
N ASN A 2 -22.37 2.05 11.09
CA ASN A 2 -21.68 3.03 10.22
C ASN A 2 -20.46 3.71 10.90
N ASN A 3 -20.59 4.16 12.16
CA ASN A 3 -19.48 4.79 12.90
C ASN A 3 -18.31 3.84 13.15
N LEU A 4 -18.58 2.55 13.42
CA LEU A 4 -17.52 1.55 13.61
C LEU A 4 -16.75 1.31 12.30
N GLY A 5 -17.43 1.27 11.16
CA GLY A 5 -16.76 1.11 9.87
C GLY A 5 -15.87 2.30 9.49
N VAL A 6 -16.29 3.52 9.83
CA VAL A 6 -15.45 4.73 9.65
C VAL A 6 -14.21 4.68 10.54
N LEU A 7 -14.37 4.30 11.82
CA LEU A 7 -13.24 4.13 12.73
C LEU A 7 -12.28 3.03 12.25
N ALA A 8 -12.80 1.92 11.74
CA ALA A 8 -12.00 0.84 11.16
C ALA A 8 -11.22 1.32 9.92
N ALA A 9 -11.82 2.10 9.03
CA ALA A 9 -11.10 2.68 7.89
C ALA A 9 -10.01 3.65 8.31
N ALA A 10 -10.26 4.51 9.31
CA ALA A 10 -9.28 5.44 9.83
C ALA A 10 -8.10 4.71 10.49
N ALA A 11 -8.39 3.67 11.27
CA ALA A 11 -7.36 2.81 11.87
C ALA A 11 -6.56 2.04 10.81
N ALA A 12 -7.22 1.53 9.76
CA ALA A 12 -6.55 0.92 8.62
C ALA A 12 -5.61 1.90 7.90
N ALA A 13 -6.06 3.14 7.69
CA ALA A 13 -5.24 4.19 7.09
C ALA A 13 -3.98 4.50 7.93
N LEU A 14 -4.12 4.56 9.27
CA LEU A 14 -2.98 4.74 10.16
C LEU A 14 -2.00 3.57 10.07
N CYS A 15 -2.48 2.33 10.06
CA CYS A 15 -1.67 1.13 9.90
C CYS A 15 -0.93 1.10 8.56
N TRP A 16 -1.64 1.23 7.43
CA TRP A 16 -1.03 1.25 6.09
C TRP A 16 -0.15 2.47 5.83
N GLY A 17 -0.38 3.60 6.48
CA GLY A 17 0.53 4.73 6.41
C GLY A 17 1.81 4.55 7.23
N SER A 18 1.78 3.66 8.23
CA SER A 18 2.86 3.49 9.21
C SER A 18 3.65 2.19 9.07
N TYR A 19 3.17 1.19 8.34
CA TYR A 19 3.83 -0.13 8.30
C TYR A 19 5.25 -0.10 7.72
N MET A 20 5.61 0.92 6.92
CA MET A 20 6.97 1.12 6.39
C MET A 20 7.89 1.94 7.32
N VAL A 21 7.38 2.45 8.45
CA VAL A 21 8.18 3.18 9.44
C VAL A 21 9.23 2.27 10.10
N PRO A 22 8.93 1.02 10.53
CA PRO A 22 9.94 0.10 11.03
C PRO A 22 11.06 -0.17 10.01
N PHE A 23 10.72 -0.34 8.72
CA PHE A 23 11.71 -0.51 7.65
C PHE A 23 12.68 0.66 7.61
N LYS A 24 12.15 1.89 7.51
CA LYS A 24 12.99 3.08 7.42
C LYS A 24 13.81 3.30 8.69
N LYS A 25 13.26 3.00 9.87
CA LYS A 25 13.95 3.07 11.16
C LYS A 25 15.08 2.05 11.28
N SER A 26 14.92 0.86 10.72
CA SER A 26 15.95 -0.20 10.77
C SER A 26 17.22 0.16 10.01
N GLY A 27 17.13 1.07 9.03
CA GLY A 27 18.24 1.39 8.13
C GLY A 27 18.68 0.22 7.24
N SER A 28 17.88 -0.85 7.17
CA SER A 28 18.34 -2.10 6.55
C SER A 28 18.55 -1.98 5.05
N LEU A 29 19.70 -2.50 4.60
CA LEU A 29 20.05 -2.58 3.19
C LEU A 29 19.66 -3.93 2.56
N ASN A 30 19.32 -4.93 3.38
CA ASN A 30 18.90 -6.26 2.91
C ASN A 30 17.39 -6.29 2.65
N LEU A 31 16.96 -5.62 1.58
CA LEU A 31 15.55 -5.46 1.22
C LEU A 31 14.83 -6.81 1.04
N THR A 32 15.51 -7.80 0.47
CA THR A 32 14.96 -9.13 0.23
C THR A 32 14.67 -9.87 1.54
N GLN A 33 15.60 -9.83 2.50
CA GLN A 33 15.36 -10.39 3.84
C GLN A 33 14.23 -9.64 4.53
N PHE A 34 14.24 -8.30 4.48
CA PHE A 34 13.19 -7.50 5.12
C PHE A 34 11.80 -7.90 4.61
N GLN A 35 11.63 -8.00 3.28
CA GLN A 35 10.40 -8.50 2.67
C GLN A 35 10.02 -9.89 3.17
N ALA A 36 10.96 -10.83 3.18
CA ALA A 36 10.69 -12.22 3.53
C ALA A 36 10.26 -12.36 4.99
N VAL A 37 10.97 -11.71 5.92
CA VAL A 37 10.64 -11.73 7.35
C VAL A 37 9.33 -10.98 7.62
N MET A 38 9.07 -9.88 6.91
CA MET A 38 7.78 -9.18 6.98
C MET A 38 6.63 -10.09 6.50
N ALA A 39 6.83 -10.85 5.42
CA ALA A 39 5.87 -11.84 4.95
C ALA A 39 5.64 -12.98 5.95
N VAL A 40 6.67 -13.40 6.70
CA VAL A 40 6.52 -14.30 7.85
C VAL A 40 5.60 -13.69 8.92
N GLY A 41 5.82 -12.42 9.29
CA GLY A 41 4.96 -11.71 10.23
C GLY A 41 3.50 -11.64 9.78
N ILE A 42 3.26 -11.38 8.50
CA ILE A 42 1.91 -11.36 7.89
C ILE A 42 1.28 -12.75 7.92
N GLY A 43 2.00 -13.79 7.50
CA GLY A 43 1.49 -15.17 7.49
C GLY A 43 1.12 -15.68 8.88
N LEU A 44 2.02 -15.50 9.86
CA LEU A 44 1.80 -15.96 11.24
C LEU A 44 0.64 -15.21 11.92
N SER A 45 0.60 -13.88 11.79
CA SER A 45 -0.51 -13.10 12.34
C SER A 45 -1.82 -13.36 11.61
N GLY A 46 -1.80 -13.58 10.30
CA GLY A 46 -2.97 -13.95 9.51
C GLY A 46 -3.56 -15.27 9.97
N LEU A 47 -2.73 -16.29 10.20
CA LEU A 47 -3.15 -17.57 10.77
C LEU A 47 -3.76 -17.39 12.16
N LEU A 48 -3.06 -16.70 13.06
CA LEU A 48 -3.52 -16.48 14.42
C LEU A 48 -4.86 -15.73 14.47
N LEU A 49 -4.99 -14.63 13.73
CA LEU A 49 -6.21 -13.84 13.67
C LEU A 49 -7.37 -14.63 13.05
N SER A 50 -7.10 -15.46 12.04
CA SER A 50 -8.14 -16.30 11.43
C SER A 50 -8.67 -17.35 12.40
N LEU A 51 -7.79 -17.96 13.20
CA LEU A 51 -8.18 -18.90 14.25
C LEU A 51 -9.00 -18.22 15.36
N ILE A 52 -8.58 -17.05 15.82
CA ILE A 52 -9.26 -16.31 16.90
C ILE A 52 -10.63 -15.79 16.46
N LEU A 53 -10.72 -15.25 15.25
CA LEU A 53 -11.93 -14.60 14.73
C LEU A 53 -12.84 -15.53 13.95
N GLY A 54 -12.44 -16.79 13.75
CA GLY A 54 -13.22 -17.79 13.02
C GLY A 54 -13.29 -17.57 11.51
N TYR A 55 -12.29 -16.91 10.91
CA TYR A 55 -12.20 -16.79 9.45
C TYR A 55 -11.76 -18.11 8.82
N PRO A 56 -12.29 -18.47 7.64
CA PRO A 56 -12.00 -19.76 7.01
C PRO A 56 -10.52 -19.86 6.60
N LEU A 57 -9.87 -20.96 6.99
CA LEU A 57 -8.51 -21.30 6.55
C LEU A 57 -8.51 -21.90 5.14
N SER A 58 -9.22 -21.25 4.20
CA SER A 58 -9.39 -21.74 2.84
C SER A 58 -8.11 -21.56 2.01
N LEU A 59 -7.90 -22.43 1.02
CA LEU A 59 -6.84 -22.30 0.00
C LEU A 59 -7.43 -21.70 -1.28
N ASN A 60 -7.98 -20.49 -1.18
CA ASN A 60 -8.58 -19.82 -2.34
C ASN A 60 -7.50 -19.26 -3.28
N ALA A 61 -7.52 -19.71 -4.55
CA ALA A 61 -6.52 -19.32 -5.56
C ALA A 61 -6.49 -17.80 -5.83
N TYR A 62 -7.64 -17.11 -5.81
CA TYR A 62 -7.70 -15.67 -6.04
C TYR A 62 -7.05 -14.90 -4.90
N GLY A 63 -7.31 -15.29 -3.65
CA GLY A 63 -6.68 -14.69 -2.49
C GLY A 63 -5.18 -14.96 -2.44
N LEU A 64 -4.75 -16.20 -2.72
CA LEU A 64 -3.33 -16.54 -2.86
C LEU A 64 -2.64 -15.67 -3.92
N PHE A 65 -3.24 -15.53 -5.10
CA PHE A 65 -2.68 -14.74 -6.20
C PHE A 65 -2.62 -13.24 -5.87
N SER A 66 -3.63 -12.69 -5.20
CA SER A 66 -3.55 -11.32 -4.66
C SER A 66 -2.40 -11.16 -3.67
N GLY A 67 -2.14 -12.17 -2.83
CA GLY A 67 -0.98 -12.16 -1.93
C GLY A 67 0.36 -12.15 -2.68
N VAL A 68 0.45 -12.88 -3.81
CA VAL A 68 1.63 -12.85 -4.69
C VAL A 68 1.83 -11.46 -5.30
N LEU A 69 0.77 -10.85 -5.83
CA LEU A 69 0.83 -9.48 -6.37
C LEU A 69 1.29 -8.51 -5.30
N TRP A 70 0.74 -8.61 -4.09
CA TRP A 70 1.13 -7.74 -2.98
C TRP A 70 2.61 -7.90 -2.60
N ALA A 71 3.09 -9.13 -2.41
CA ALA A 71 4.48 -9.37 -2.01
C ALA A 71 5.48 -8.92 -3.08
N THR A 72 5.13 -9.11 -4.35
CA THR A 72 5.93 -8.66 -5.49
C THR A 72 6.01 -7.13 -5.54
N ALA A 73 4.85 -6.47 -5.46
CA ALA A 73 4.79 -5.00 -5.42
C ALA A 73 5.54 -4.43 -4.21
N ASN A 74 5.39 -5.04 -3.03
CA ASN A 74 6.05 -4.57 -1.82
C ASN A 74 7.58 -4.70 -1.89
N THR A 75 8.09 -5.77 -2.51
CA THR A 75 9.53 -5.94 -2.74
C THR A 75 10.10 -4.78 -3.56
N ILE A 76 9.37 -4.36 -4.59
CA ILE A 76 9.75 -3.23 -5.44
C ILE A 76 9.55 -1.90 -4.67
N ALA A 77 8.49 -1.78 -3.87
CA ALA A 77 8.24 -0.61 -3.03
C ALA A 77 9.36 -0.37 -2.01
N LEU A 78 9.97 -1.42 -1.46
CA LEU A 78 11.14 -1.29 -0.59
C LEU A 78 12.32 -0.61 -1.30
N VAL A 79 12.56 -0.94 -2.58
CA VAL A 79 13.58 -0.27 -3.43
C VAL A 79 13.21 1.20 -3.66
N ALA A 80 11.93 1.49 -3.90
CA ALA A 80 11.46 2.86 -4.09
C ALA A 80 11.65 3.70 -2.82
N ILE A 81 11.27 3.17 -1.64
CA ILE A 81 11.35 3.86 -0.35
C ILE A 81 12.81 4.01 0.12
N SER A 82 13.67 3.03 -0.16
CA SER A 82 15.11 3.14 0.12
C SER A 82 15.74 4.26 -0.69
N SER A 83 15.33 4.39 -1.97
CA SER A 83 15.91 5.35 -2.93
C SER A 83 15.35 6.76 -2.81
N LEU A 84 14.04 6.92 -2.65
CA LEU A 84 13.35 8.22 -2.71
C LEU A 84 12.86 8.73 -1.35
N GLY A 85 12.79 7.87 -0.33
CA GLY A 85 12.17 8.18 0.96
C GLY A 85 10.66 7.95 0.98
N LEU A 86 10.12 7.84 2.19
CA LEU A 86 8.71 7.55 2.46
C LEU A 86 7.80 8.69 1.99
N SER A 87 8.20 9.94 2.21
CA SER A 87 7.43 11.15 1.88
C SER A 87 7.24 11.39 0.37
N ARG A 88 8.04 10.73 -0.46
CA ARG A 88 7.97 10.83 -1.93
C ARG A 88 7.52 9.53 -2.58
N ALA A 89 8.11 8.40 -2.20
CA ALA A 89 7.79 7.12 -2.83
C ALA A 89 6.32 6.73 -2.66
N VAL A 90 5.78 6.84 -1.43
CA VAL A 90 4.43 6.36 -1.11
C VAL A 90 3.35 7.12 -1.87
N PRO A 91 3.33 8.47 -1.92
CA PRO A 91 2.35 9.20 -2.72
C PRO A 91 2.39 8.87 -4.22
N ILE A 92 3.60 8.72 -4.80
CA ILE A 92 3.76 8.38 -6.21
C ILE A 92 3.21 6.98 -6.47
N ILE A 93 3.59 5.99 -5.66
CA ILE A 93 3.07 4.62 -5.77
C ILE A 93 1.54 4.62 -5.66
N ALA A 94 0.97 5.26 -4.64
CA ALA A 94 -0.46 5.29 -4.40
C ALA A 94 -1.25 5.87 -5.58
N SER A 95 -0.67 6.86 -6.28
CA SER A 95 -1.28 7.45 -7.47
C SER A 95 -1.40 6.45 -8.61
N PHE A 96 -0.34 5.68 -8.88
CA PHE A 96 -0.39 4.60 -9.88
C PHE A 96 -1.35 3.48 -9.47
N VAL A 97 -1.42 3.14 -8.17
CA VAL A 97 -2.39 2.18 -7.64
C VAL A 97 -3.82 2.63 -7.95
N VAL A 98 -4.16 3.89 -7.63
CA VAL A 98 -5.52 4.43 -7.83
C VAL A 98 -5.87 4.52 -9.31
N ILE A 99 -4.97 5.08 -10.13
CA ILE A 99 -5.19 5.20 -11.58
C ILE A 99 -5.41 3.83 -12.21
N LEU A 100 -4.56 2.85 -11.91
CA LEU A 100 -4.70 1.52 -12.50
C LEU A 100 -5.93 0.77 -11.97
N SER A 101 -6.24 0.89 -10.67
CA SER A 101 -7.46 0.28 -10.11
C SER A 101 -8.72 0.83 -10.80
N PHE A 102 -8.75 2.13 -11.08
CA PHE A 102 -9.82 2.77 -11.84
C PHE A 102 -9.90 2.24 -13.28
N LEU A 103 -8.76 2.09 -13.97
CA LEU A 103 -8.72 1.52 -15.32
C LEU A 103 -9.22 0.06 -15.34
N TRP A 104 -8.89 -0.76 -14.34
CA TRP A 104 -9.43 -2.10 -14.23
C TRP A 104 -10.95 -2.09 -14.02
N GLY A 105 -11.46 -1.20 -13.16
CA GLY A 105 -12.90 -0.95 -12.99
C GLY A 105 -13.60 -0.66 -14.32
N ALA A 106 -13.08 0.31 -15.06
CA ALA A 106 -13.66 0.74 -16.32
C ALA A 106 -13.56 -0.30 -17.45
N LEU A 107 -12.39 -0.93 -17.64
CA LEU A 107 -12.09 -1.75 -18.82
C LEU A 107 -12.45 -3.23 -18.66
N ILE A 108 -12.28 -3.79 -17.46
CA ILE A 108 -12.49 -5.23 -17.21
C ILE A 108 -13.84 -5.48 -16.56
N PHE A 109 -14.22 -4.64 -15.60
CA PHE A 109 -15.48 -4.81 -14.88
C PHE A 109 -16.64 -4.06 -15.52
N ASN A 110 -16.39 -3.30 -16.60
CA ASN A 110 -17.37 -2.46 -17.28
C ASN A 110 -18.11 -1.50 -16.33
N GLU A 111 -17.46 -1.13 -15.22
CA GLU A 111 -17.96 -0.16 -14.26
C GLU A 111 -17.50 1.22 -14.71
N LEU A 112 -18.00 1.63 -15.88
CA LEU A 112 -17.80 2.99 -16.34
C LEU A 112 -18.60 3.91 -15.42
N PRO A 113 -17.92 4.86 -14.76
CA PRO A 113 -18.61 5.78 -13.89
C PRO A 113 -19.50 6.72 -14.70
N SER A 114 -20.72 7.00 -14.23
CA SER A 114 -21.65 7.92 -14.89
C SER A 114 -21.11 9.36 -15.01
N GLY A 115 -20.14 9.72 -14.17
CA GLY A 115 -19.42 10.98 -14.14
C GLY A 115 -18.02 10.89 -14.74
N LEU A 116 -17.90 10.58 -16.04
CA LEU A 116 -16.61 10.59 -16.77
C LEU A 116 -15.81 11.87 -16.55
N LEU A 117 -16.48 13.03 -16.44
CA LEU A 117 -15.84 14.31 -16.13
C LEU A 117 -15.13 14.28 -14.77
N MET A 118 -15.79 13.77 -13.72
CA MET A 118 -15.21 13.60 -12.38
C MET A 118 -14.07 12.58 -12.42
N GLY A 119 -14.18 11.54 -13.25
CA GLY A 119 -13.09 10.61 -13.54
C GLY A 119 -11.83 11.32 -14.05
N PHE A 120 -11.95 12.09 -15.14
CA PHE A 120 -10.82 12.83 -15.72
C PHE A 120 -10.28 13.91 -14.77
N LEU A 121 -11.15 14.64 -14.07
CA LEU A 121 -10.73 15.65 -13.09
C LEU A 121 -9.98 15.01 -11.92
N GLY A 122 -10.46 13.88 -11.40
CA GLY A 122 -9.82 13.12 -10.33
C GLY A 122 -8.41 12.67 -10.74
N ILE A 123 -8.27 12.08 -11.93
CA ILE A 123 -6.96 11.67 -12.48
C ILE A 123 -6.05 12.89 -12.67
N GLY A 124 -6.55 14.00 -13.20
CA GLY A 124 -5.78 15.23 -13.40
C GLY A 124 -5.23 15.81 -12.09
N LEU A 125 -6.04 15.80 -11.03
CA LEU A 125 -5.61 16.21 -9.69
C LEU A 125 -4.55 15.27 -9.11
N ILE A 126 -4.73 13.94 -9.26
CA ILE A 126 -3.74 12.95 -8.83
C ILE A 126 -2.39 13.20 -9.52
N ILE A 127 -2.38 13.36 -10.85
CA ILE A 127 -1.17 13.65 -11.63
C ILE A 127 -0.52 14.97 -11.16
N SER A 128 -1.31 16.01 -10.95
CA SER A 128 -0.82 17.32 -10.49
C SER A 128 -0.15 17.21 -9.11
N GLY A 129 -0.75 16.46 -8.18
CA GLY A 129 -0.16 16.18 -6.87
C GLY A 129 1.17 15.43 -6.97
N VAL A 130 1.24 14.40 -7.81
CA VAL A 130 2.48 13.64 -8.08
C VAL A 130 3.59 14.52 -8.65
N VAL A 131 3.27 15.36 -9.63
CA VAL A 131 4.22 16.29 -10.25
C VAL A 131 4.78 17.25 -9.20
N LEU A 132 3.93 17.81 -8.34
CA LEU A 132 4.36 18.70 -7.26
C LEU A 132 5.30 18.00 -6.27
N ILE A 133 4.99 16.77 -5.86
CA ILE A 133 5.84 15.99 -4.96
C ILE A 133 7.19 15.64 -5.62
N SER A 134 7.16 15.29 -6.91
CA SER A 134 8.33 14.84 -7.67
C SER A 134 9.27 15.97 -8.10
N ALA A 135 8.75 17.19 -8.28
CA ALA A 135 9.51 18.35 -8.71
C ALA A 135 10.51 18.88 -7.65
N ILE A 136 10.44 18.38 -6.42
CA ILE A 136 11.37 18.76 -5.36
C ILE A 136 12.67 17.98 -5.55
N GLY A 137 13.77 18.71 -5.76
CA GLY A 137 15.11 18.15 -5.89
C GLY A 137 15.41 17.08 -4.83
N ILE A 138 15.87 15.92 -5.30
CA ILE A 138 16.21 14.80 -4.44
C ILE A 138 17.63 15.05 -3.90
N THR A 139 17.71 15.50 -2.66
CA THR A 139 18.97 15.62 -1.93
C THR A 139 19.39 14.24 -1.44
N GLY A 140 20.30 13.57 -2.15
CA GLY A 140 20.91 12.30 -1.71
C GLY A 140 21.22 11.35 -2.87
N GLY A 141 22.50 10.99 -3.01
CA GLY A 141 23.09 10.25 -4.15
C GLY A 141 22.77 8.76 -4.24
N GLN A 142 21.50 8.36 -4.18
CA GLN A 142 21.08 7.04 -4.68
C GLN A 142 20.42 7.17 -6.06
N ASN A 143 20.36 6.07 -6.81
CA ASN A 143 19.93 6.04 -8.20
C ASN A 143 18.45 6.43 -8.36
N ILE A 144 18.17 7.74 -8.43
CA ILE A 144 16.84 8.35 -8.53
C ILE A 144 16.00 7.70 -9.62
N LYS A 145 16.61 7.41 -10.77
CA LYS A 145 15.94 6.75 -11.91
C LYS A 145 15.40 5.39 -11.50
N MET A 146 16.20 4.58 -10.80
CA MET A 146 15.77 3.29 -10.29
C MET A 146 14.64 3.44 -9.27
N GLY A 147 14.71 4.43 -8.38
CA GLY A 147 13.64 4.74 -7.44
C GLY A 147 12.31 5.08 -8.13
N LEU A 148 12.34 5.92 -9.17
CA LEU A 148 11.15 6.30 -9.93
C LEU A 148 10.58 5.14 -10.75
N LEU A 149 11.42 4.32 -11.37
CA LEU A 149 10.97 3.11 -12.07
C LEU A 149 10.33 2.12 -11.09
N ALA A 150 10.88 2.02 -9.88
CA ALA A 150 10.34 1.18 -8.82
C ALA A 150 8.98 1.69 -8.33
N THR A 151 8.76 3.00 -8.17
CA THR A 151 7.44 3.53 -7.76
C THR A 151 6.36 3.23 -8.79
N ILE A 152 6.66 3.44 -10.08
CA ILE A 152 5.74 3.13 -11.18
C ILE A 152 5.41 1.63 -11.18
N SER A 153 6.44 0.78 -11.18
CA SER A 153 6.28 -0.67 -11.26
C SER A 153 5.51 -1.24 -10.05
N ALA A 154 5.86 -0.81 -8.83
CA ALA A 154 5.14 -1.22 -7.62
C ALA A 154 3.68 -0.76 -7.66
N GLY A 155 3.43 0.47 -8.10
CA GLY A 155 2.07 1.02 -8.21
C GLY A 155 1.20 0.26 -9.21
N LEU A 156 1.74 -0.14 -10.36
CA LEU A 156 0.99 -0.93 -11.34
C LEU A 156 0.68 -2.35 -10.83
N ILE A 157 1.61 -2.99 -10.12
CA ILE A 157 1.34 -4.33 -9.57
C ILE A 157 0.32 -4.24 -8.42
N TRP A 158 0.47 -3.29 -7.49
CA TRP A 158 -0.50 -3.09 -6.41
C TRP A 158 -1.87 -2.61 -6.90
N GLY A 159 -1.94 -1.81 -7.97
CA GLY A 159 -3.22 -1.43 -8.59
C GLY A 159 -3.99 -2.63 -9.14
N SER A 160 -3.30 -3.73 -9.42
CA SER A 160 -3.91 -4.98 -9.90
C SER A 160 -4.24 -5.96 -8.76
N GLN A 161 -3.82 -5.70 -7.52
CA GLN A 161 -3.93 -6.67 -6.42
C GLN A 161 -5.37 -7.04 -6.07
N TRP A 162 -6.31 -6.11 -6.23
CA TRP A 162 -7.72 -6.31 -5.85
C TRP A 162 -8.56 -6.94 -6.97
N VAL A 163 -8.03 -7.02 -8.18
CA VAL A 163 -8.70 -7.62 -9.35
C VAL A 163 -9.06 -9.09 -9.09
N PRO A 164 -8.15 -9.97 -8.61
CA PRO A 164 -8.49 -11.36 -8.30
C PRO A 164 -9.58 -11.49 -7.24
N LEU A 165 -9.54 -10.67 -6.17
CA LEU A 165 -10.56 -10.72 -5.13
C LEU A 165 -11.93 -10.38 -5.70
N LYS A 166 -12.02 -9.37 -6.56
CA LYS A 166 -13.26 -8.99 -7.22
C LYS A 166 -13.78 -10.07 -8.16
N MET A 167 -12.90 -10.74 -8.91
CA MET A 167 -13.27 -11.86 -9.78
C MET A 167 -13.75 -13.09 -9.02
N SER A 168 -13.35 -13.26 -7.76
CA SER A 168 -13.73 -14.43 -6.96
C SER A 168 -15.22 -14.47 -6.63
N ASN A 169 -15.91 -13.32 -6.60
CA ASN A 169 -17.28 -13.17 -6.09
C ASN A 169 -17.50 -13.74 -4.67
N VAL A 170 -16.43 -13.90 -3.89
CA VAL A 170 -16.48 -14.34 -2.48
C VAL A 170 -16.47 -13.13 -1.56
N ASN A 171 -16.98 -13.28 -0.34
CA ASN A 171 -16.85 -12.25 0.69
C ASN A 171 -15.36 -11.90 0.92
N ALA A 172 -15.05 -10.60 0.95
CA ALA A 172 -13.66 -10.14 1.08
C ALA A 172 -12.98 -10.60 2.39
N LEU A 173 -13.74 -10.78 3.47
CA LEU A 173 -13.21 -11.29 4.75
C LEU A 173 -12.84 -12.77 4.67
N ASP A 174 -13.51 -13.58 3.85
CA ASP A 174 -13.15 -15.00 3.66
C ASP A 174 -11.80 -15.15 2.92
N LEU A 175 -11.39 -14.09 2.20
CA LEU A 175 -10.12 -14.04 1.47
C LEU A 175 -8.97 -13.50 2.32
N PHE A 176 -9.22 -13.07 3.56
CA PHE A 176 -8.19 -12.56 4.47
C PHE A 176 -7.03 -13.54 4.65
N PHE A 177 -7.33 -14.78 5.04
CA PHE A 177 -6.31 -15.81 5.24
C PHE A 177 -5.58 -16.22 3.95
N PRO A 178 -6.29 -16.55 2.84
CA PRO A 178 -5.64 -16.79 1.54
C PRO A 178 -4.65 -15.70 1.11
N VAL A 179 -4.98 -14.42 1.30
CA VAL A 179 -4.08 -13.30 0.99
C VAL A 179 -2.83 -13.33 1.87
N CYS A 180 -2.99 -13.49 3.18
CA CYS A 180 -1.85 -13.58 4.10
C CYS A 180 -0.93 -14.76 3.75
N LEU A 181 -1.52 -15.90 3.38
CA LEU A 181 -0.81 -17.10 2.99
C LEU A 181 -0.06 -16.93 1.66
N GLY A 182 -0.68 -16.26 0.68
CA GLY A 182 -0.04 -15.92 -0.58
C GLY A 182 1.17 -15.00 -0.39
N ILE A 183 1.06 -14.01 0.50
CA ILE A 183 2.16 -13.12 0.88
C ILE A 183 3.30 -13.93 1.52
N PHE A 184 2.96 -14.79 2.49
CA PHE A 184 3.90 -15.65 3.20
C PHE A 184 4.76 -16.48 2.23
N PHE A 185 4.12 -17.28 1.37
CA PHE A 185 4.83 -18.14 0.43
C PHE A 185 5.64 -17.35 -0.59
N SER A 186 5.11 -16.23 -1.08
CA SER A 186 5.83 -15.36 -2.00
C SER A 186 7.10 -14.79 -1.37
N GLY A 187 7.04 -14.38 -0.10
CA GLY A 187 8.22 -13.94 0.65
C GLY A 187 9.29 -15.01 0.76
N LEU A 188 8.91 -16.26 1.04
CA LEU A 188 9.83 -17.39 1.07
C LEU A 188 10.45 -17.69 -0.30
N ILE A 189 9.64 -17.70 -1.35
CA ILE A 189 10.10 -17.93 -2.73
C ILE A 189 11.10 -16.83 -3.12
N ILE A 190 10.76 -15.56 -2.86
CA ILE A 190 11.63 -14.41 -3.14
C ILE A 190 12.96 -14.55 -2.40
N PHE A 191 12.95 -14.95 -1.13
CA PHE A 191 14.15 -15.18 -0.32
C PHE A 191 15.08 -16.24 -0.95
N VAL A 192 14.51 -17.39 -1.33
CA VAL A 192 15.26 -18.51 -1.94
C VAL A 192 15.78 -18.16 -3.33
N VAL A 193 14.92 -17.62 -4.21
CA VAL A 193 15.28 -17.30 -5.60
C VAL A 193 16.35 -16.22 -5.67
N LYS A 194 16.27 -15.20 -4.80
CA LYS A 194 17.28 -14.14 -4.72
C LYS A 194 18.52 -14.55 -3.93
N ARG A 195 18.57 -15.79 -3.41
CA ARG A 195 19.68 -16.32 -2.59
C ARG A 195 20.07 -15.37 -1.46
N ALA A 196 19.07 -14.82 -0.79
CA ALA A 196 19.30 -13.84 0.26
C ALA A 196 20.00 -14.48 1.45
N GLU A 197 21.00 -13.79 1.99
CA GLU A 197 21.65 -14.19 3.23
C GLU A 197 20.76 -13.81 4.41
N PHE A 198 20.56 -14.74 5.33
CA PHE A 198 19.89 -14.46 6.60
C PHE A 198 20.89 -13.85 7.59
N LYS A 199 20.65 -12.60 7.99
CA LYS A 199 21.41 -11.85 8.98
C LYS A 199 20.50 -11.49 10.16
N ARG A 200 21.06 -11.38 11.37
CA ARG A 200 20.33 -10.94 12.58
C ARG A 200 20.07 -9.43 12.61
N GLU A 201 19.72 -8.86 11.46
CA GLU A 201 19.45 -7.44 11.28
C GLU A 201 17.98 -7.25 10.92
N ALA A 202 17.37 -6.19 11.45
CA ALA A 202 16.01 -5.75 11.10
C ALA A 202 14.90 -6.81 11.24
N ILE A 203 15.14 -7.91 11.96
CA ILE A 203 14.16 -9.00 12.13
C ILE A 203 12.92 -8.48 12.86
N THR A 204 13.12 -7.79 13.99
CA THR A 204 12.04 -7.23 14.79
C THR A 204 11.26 -6.20 13.99
N GLU A 205 11.94 -5.31 13.30
CA GLU A 205 11.34 -4.26 12.46
C GLU A 205 10.56 -4.86 11.29
N SER A 206 11.07 -5.92 10.67
CA SER A 206 10.38 -6.65 9.59
C SER A 206 9.09 -7.30 10.10
N LEU A 207 9.16 -8.01 11.24
CA LEU A 207 7.99 -8.62 11.85
C LEU A 207 6.96 -7.56 12.26
N LEU A 208 7.38 -6.48 12.90
CA LEU A 208 6.51 -5.37 13.28
C LEU A 208 5.86 -4.71 12.05
N SER A 209 6.61 -4.51 10.98
CA SER A 209 6.07 -4.01 9.70
C SER A 209 4.95 -4.91 9.18
N GLY A 210 5.17 -6.24 9.22
CA GLY A 210 4.18 -7.22 8.79
C GLY A 210 2.93 -7.22 9.67
N LEU A 211 3.10 -7.13 10.99
CA LEU A 211 2.00 -7.05 11.96
C LEU A 211 1.15 -5.78 11.76
N ILE A 212 1.80 -4.62 11.62
CA ILE A 212 1.12 -3.34 11.40
C ILE A 212 0.35 -3.39 10.08
N TRP A 213 0.97 -3.91 9.01
CA TRP A 213 0.30 -4.04 7.72
C TRP A 213 -0.93 -4.95 7.81
N ASN A 214 -0.79 -6.12 8.44
CA ASN A 214 -1.87 -7.10 8.50
C ASN A 214 -3.04 -6.64 9.37
N ALA A 215 -2.76 -5.92 10.46
CA ALA A 215 -3.80 -5.25 11.25
C ALA A 215 -4.58 -4.24 10.38
N GLY A 216 -3.86 -3.43 9.59
CA GLY A 216 -4.49 -2.52 8.63
C GLY A 216 -5.31 -3.25 7.57
N ASN A 217 -4.80 -4.36 7.05
CA ASN A 217 -5.49 -5.19 6.06
C ASN A 217 -6.82 -5.72 6.63
N LEU A 218 -6.81 -6.32 7.81
CA LEU A 218 -8.03 -6.82 8.45
C LEU A 218 -9.04 -5.69 8.71
N LEU A 219 -8.59 -4.58 9.30
CA LEU A 219 -9.44 -3.41 9.56
C LEU A 219 -10.05 -2.83 8.28
N SER A 220 -9.30 -2.84 7.18
CA SER A 220 -9.80 -2.40 5.87
C SER A 220 -10.92 -3.30 5.36
N LEU A 221 -10.78 -4.63 5.50
CA LEU A 221 -11.79 -5.59 5.07
C LEU A 221 -13.05 -5.52 5.95
N VAL A 222 -12.88 -5.32 7.26
CA VAL A 222 -13.99 -5.05 8.19
C VAL A 222 -14.70 -3.75 7.85
N SER A 223 -13.95 -2.68 7.53
CA SER A 223 -14.56 -1.43 7.09
C SER A 223 -15.31 -1.59 5.78
N LEU A 224 -14.74 -2.30 4.81
CA LEU A 224 -15.36 -2.61 3.53
C LEU A 224 -16.72 -3.29 3.71
N SER A 225 -16.83 -4.26 4.62
CA SER A 225 -18.09 -4.97 4.89
C SER A 225 -19.13 -4.11 5.63
N LEU A 226 -18.71 -3.12 6.40
CA LEU A 226 -19.60 -2.27 7.20
C LEU A 226 -20.10 -1.01 6.48
N ILE A 227 -19.26 -0.35 5.67
CA ILE A 227 -19.58 0.95 5.05
C ILE A 227 -19.43 0.95 3.52
N GLY A 228 -18.98 -0.16 2.92
CA GLY A 228 -18.81 -0.30 1.48
C GLY A 228 -17.58 0.43 0.93
N LEU A 229 -17.22 0.08 -0.31
CA LEU A 229 -16.01 0.58 -0.97
C LEU A 229 -16.04 2.09 -1.19
N SER A 230 -17.20 2.66 -1.51
CA SER A 230 -17.36 4.09 -1.82
C SER A 230 -17.02 5.00 -0.63
N LYS A 231 -17.35 4.60 0.59
CA LYS A 231 -16.99 5.33 1.82
C LYS A 231 -15.61 4.94 2.34
N MET A 232 -15.29 3.65 2.33
CA MET A 232 -14.01 3.13 2.83
C MET A 232 -12.83 3.64 2.00
N GLY A 233 -12.96 3.67 0.66
CA GLY A 233 -11.92 4.03 -0.28
C GLY A 233 -11.24 5.36 0.06
N PRO A 234 -11.95 6.51 0.05
CA PRO A 234 -11.35 7.80 0.36
C PRO A 234 -10.72 7.87 1.76
N ILE A 235 -11.33 7.23 2.77
CA ILE A 235 -10.80 7.24 4.14
C ILE A 235 -9.48 6.44 4.21
N SER A 236 -9.43 5.26 3.59
CA SER A 236 -8.22 4.42 3.58
C SER A 236 -7.04 5.10 2.90
N GLN A 237 -7.30 5.98 1.93
CA GLN A 237 -6.28 6.71 1.18
C GLN A 237 -5.57 7.79 2.01
N MET A 238 -6.12 8.14 3.18
CA MET A 238 -5.42 8.94 4.19
C MET A 238 -4.10 8.31 4.66
N ALA A 239 -3.89 7.00 4.41
CA ALA A 239 -2.61 6.33 4.60
C ALA A 239 -1.45 7.06 3.89
N VAL A 240 -1.71 7.65 2.72
CA VAL A 240 -0.71 8.45 1.99
C VAL A 240 -0.26 9.65 2.81
N LEU A 241 -1.20 10.38 3.42
CA LEU A 241 -0.86 11.52 4.25
C LEU A 241 -0.08 11.07 5.48
N VAL A 242 -0.50 9.98 6.14
CA VAL A 242 0.20 9.43 7.30
C VAL A 242 1.66 9.09 6.95
N ALA A 243 1.91 8.42 5.83
CA ALA A 243 3.26 8.10 5.36
C ALA A 243 4.09 9.37 5.07
N VAL A 244 3.48 10.38 4.45
CA VAL A 244 4.11 11.69 4.21
C VAL A 244 4.48 12.37 5.52
N LEU A 245 3.59 12.38 6.51
CA LEU A 245 3.85 12.97 7.81
C LEU A 245 5.02 12.28 8.53
N TRP A 246 5.08 10.95 8.50
CA TRP A 246 6.24 10.20 9.01
C TRP A 246 7.54 10.60 8.29
N GLY A 247 7.53 10.65 6.96
CA GLY A 247 8.71 11.01 6.17
C GLY A 247 9.19 12.45 6.43
N LEU A 248 8.28 13.41 6.53
CA LEU A 248 8.62 14.82 6.68
C LEU A 248 8.99 15.21 8.12
N PHE A 249 8.25 14.72 9.12
CA PHE A 249 8.38 15.18 10.51
C PHE A 249 9.22 14.26 11.38
N TYR A 250 9.08 12.94 11.22
CA TYR A 250 9.85 11.98 12.02
C TYR A 250 11.21 11.69 11.39
N PHE A 251 11.24 11.28 10.12
CA PHE A 251 12.49 10.97 9.41
C PHE A 251 13.19 12.20 8.84
N LYS A 252 12.50 13.35 8.79
CA LYS A 252 13.05 14.63 8.32
C LYS A 252 13.70 14.53 6.93
N GLU A 253 13.12 13.72 6.05
CA GLU A 253 13.64 13.41 4.70
C GLU A 253 13.81 14.66 3.82
N VAL A 254 12.98 15.67 4.08
CA VAL A 254 13.06 16.98 3.45
C VAL A 254 13.38 17.99 4.55
N THR A 255 14.47 18.74 4.43
CA THR A 255 14.89 19.71 5.45
C THR A 255 14.38 21.13 5.14
N ASN A 256 14.30 21.49 3.86
CA ASN A 256 13.84 22.80 3.42
C ASN A 256 12.32 22.97 3.63
N ILE A 257 11.91 24.04 4.32
CA ILE A 257 10.50 24.30 4.65
C ILE A 257 9.60 24.49 3.42
N LYS A 258 10.09 25.17 2.36
CA LYS A 258 9.32 25.35 1.11
C LYS A 258 9.08 24.01 0.43
N ALA A 259 10.11 23.16 0.41
CA ALA A 259 10.01 21.80 -0.10
C ALA A 259 9.04 20.94 0.75
N ARG A 260 9.07 21.04 2.08
CA ARG A 260 8.10 20.34 2.95
C ARG A 260 6.67 20.75 2.63
N LEU A 261 6.40 22.05 2.52
CA LEU A 261 5.08 22.57 2.18
C LEU A 261 4.64 22.08 0.79
N GLN A 262 5.54 22.04 -0.18
CA GLN A 262 5.24 21.52 -1.52
C GLN A 262 4.87 20.03 -1.50
N VAL A 263 5.56 19.18 -0.72
CA VAL A 263 5.16 17.77 -0.55
C VAL A 263 3.77 17.67 0.07
N LEU A 264 3.50 18.44 1.13
CA LEU A 264 2.21 18.44 1.82
C LEU A 264 1.07 18.89 0.91
N ILE A 265 1.25 20.00 0.19
CA ILE A 265 0.27 20.52 -0.76
C ILE A 265 0.02 19.49 -1.87
N GLY A 266 1.09 18.90 -2.43
CA GLY A 266 0.97 17.87 -3.46
C GLY A 266 0.19 16.64 -2.96
N ALA A 267 0.45 16.20 -1.71
CA ALA A 267 -0.28 15.09 -1.10
C ALA A 267 -1.77 15.43 -0.87
N ILE A 268 -2.09 16.65 -0.46
CA ILE A 268 -3.48 17.11 -0.28
C ILE A 268 -4.20 17.18 -1.62
N ILE A 269 -3.57 17.72 -2.67
CA ILE A 269 -4.14 17.78 -4.03
C ILE A 269 -4.41 16.38 -4.56
N LEU A 270 -3.46 15.46 -4.38
CA LEU A 270 -3.62 14.04 -4.74
C LEU A 270 -4.83 13.43 -4.03
N LEU A 271 -4.96 13.61 -2.71
CA LEU A 271 -6.09 13.10 -1.95
C LEU A 271 -7.43 13.73 -2.38
N GLY A 272 -7.41 15.01 -2.74
CA GLY A 272 -8.56 15.67 -3.37
C GLY A 272 -8.94 15.00 -4.69
N GLY A 273 -7.96 14.65 -5.53
CA GLY A 273 -8.18 13.91 -6.76
C GLY A 273 -8.78 12.52 -6.53
N VAL A 274 -8.28 11.79 -5.53
CA VAL A 274 -8.84 10.49 -5.11
C VAL A 274 -10.28 10.63 -4.63
N ALA A 275 -10.60 11.67 -3.86
CA ALA A 275 -11.96 11.94 -3.42
C ALA A 275 -12.89 12.26 -4.59
N VAL A 276 -12.45 13.11 -5.54
CA VAL A 276 -13.19 13.45 -6.76
C VAL A 276 -13.43 12.20 -7.63
N LEU A 277 -12.43 11.34 -7.76
CA LEU A 277 -12.54 10.08 -8.49
C LEU A 277 -13.60 9.14 -7.89
N GLY A 278 -13.81 9.20 -6.57
CA GLY A 278 -14.87 8.44 -5.89
C GLY A 278 -16.30 8.89 -6.22
N PHE A 279 -16.47 10.06 -6.85
CA PHE A 279 -17.76 10.57 -7.36
C PHE A 279 -17.92 10.39 -8.87
N ALA A 280 -16.93 9.82 -9.56
CA ALA A 280 -17.09 9.42 -10.94
C ALA A 280 -18.22 8.38 -11.01
#